data_AF-A0AA95H523-F1
#
_entry.id   AF-A0AA95H523-F1
#
_cell.length_a   1.000
_cell.length_b   1.000
_cell.length_c   1.000
_cell.angle_alpha   90.00
_cell.angle_beta   90.00
_cell.angle_gamma   90.00
#
_symmetry.space_group_name_H-M   'P 1'
#
loop_
_entity.id
_entity.type
_entity.pdbx_description
1 polymer ?
#
loop_
_entity_poly.entity_id
_entity_poly.type
_entity_poly.pdbx_seq_one_letter_code
_entity_poly.pdbx_strand_id
1 'polypeptide(L)'
;MLKIYVFISLVLASLVFVSSQAADVPNTRSLPITLSQQPLIQAVLYLDKDVVMAEVNDAAPQAVMGIDLRLYQEHYADFFRLQDSNHDGVNELVILSSVGFGGMPKCYRVLHYNPRLQQFRDVLADAYCE
;
A
#
# COMPACT_ATOMS: atom_id res chain seq x y z
N MET A 1 37.92 2.47 -64.25
CA MET A 1 36.86 2.59 -63.23
C MET A 1 37.53 3.01 -61.93
N LEU A 2 37.38 4.28 -61.53
CA LEU A 2 38.04 4.90 -60.38
C LEU A 2 37.04 4.95 -59.22
N LYS A 3 37.35 4.32 -58.07
CA LYS A 3 36.52 4.35 -56.87
C LYS A 3 36.97 5.50 -55.96
N ILE A 4 36.06 6.43 -55.68
CA ILE A 4 36.24 7.52 -54.72
C ILE A 4 35.77 7.00 -53.35
N TYR A 5 36.63 7.11 -52.33
CA TYR A 5 36.29 6.84 -50.93
C TYR A 5 36.03 8.17 -50.23
N VAL A 6 34.82 8.35 -49.70
CA VAL A 6 34.47 9.49 -48.85
C VAL A 6 34.80 9.13 -47.41
N PHE A 7 35.76 9.84 -46.83
CA PHE A 7 36.05 9.81 -45.40
C PHE A 7 35.04 10.70 -44.68
N ILE A 8 34.24 10.12 -43.78
CA ILE A 8 33.41 10.86 -42.83
C ILE A 8 34.07 10.73 -41.45
N SER A 9 34.48 11.87 -40.88
CA SER A 9 34.98 11.99 -39.51
C SER A 9 33.93 12.64 -38.61
N LEU A 10 34.02 12.27 -37.32
CA LEU A 10 33.50 12.95 -36.12
C LEU A 10 31.97 12.85 -35.90
N VAL A 11 31.44 12.57 -34.71
CA VAL A 11 31.77 13.09 -33.37
C VAL A 11 31.46 12.04 -32.29
N LEU A 12 32.35 11.90 -31.29
CA LEU A 12 32.13 11.15 -30.05
C LEU A 12 31.07 11.89 -29.20
N ALA A 13 29.89 11.29 -29.02
CA ALA A 13 28.93 11.73 -28.03
C ALA A 13 29.22 11.02 -26.70
N SER A 14 29.85 11.73 -25.76
CA SER A 14 30.00 11.29 -24.37
C SER A 14 28.63 11.30 -23.69
N LEU A 15 28.00 10.13 -23.60
CA LEU A 15 26.81 9.91 -22.78
C LEU A 15 27.23 9.96 -21.31
N VAL A 16 26.90 11.06 -20.63
CA VAL A 16 26.95 11.16 -19.18
C VAL A 16 25.80 10.31 -18.63
N PHE A 17 26.12 9.08 -18.19
CA PHE A 17 25.21 8.28 -17.38
C PHE A 17 25.11 8.93 -16.01
N VAL A 18 24.09 9.78 -15.81
CA VAL A 18 23.66 10.17 -14.47
C VAL A 18 22.95 8.95 -13.90
N SER A 19 23.65 8.22 -13.05
CA SER A 19 23.04 7.17 -12.23
C SER A 19 22.01 7.84 -11.33
N SER A 20 20.73 7.75 -11.70
CA SER A 20 19.63 8.08 -10.80
C SER A 20 19.74 7.16 -9.59
N GLN A 21 20.23 7.70 -8.48
CA GLN A 21 20.11 7.02 -7.19
C GLN A 21 18.62 6.96 -6.90
N ALA A 22 18.03 5.76 -7.08
CA ALA A 22 16.71 5.49 -6.55
C ALA A 22 16.78 5.80 -5.06
N ALA A 23 16.04 6.80 -4.62
CA ALA A 23 15.87 7.04 -3.20
C ALA A 23 15.29 5.75 -2.62
N ASP A 24 16.01 5.14 -1.68
CA ASP A 24 15.48 4.05 -0.86
C ASP A 24 14.20 4.56 -0.22
N VAL A 25 13.06 4.06 -0.71
CA VAL A 25 11.77 4.25 -0.04
C VAL A 25 11.96 3.63 1.35
N PRO A 26 11.68 4.38 2.43
CA PRO A 26 11.94 3.90 3.78
C PRO A 26 11.24 2.56 3.96
N ASN A 27 12.03 1.55 4.35
CA ASN A 27 11.66 0.16 4.57
C ASN A 27 10.18 0.02 4.96
N THR A 28 9.35 -0.28 3.97
CA THR A 28 7.93 -0.52 4.16
C THR A 28 7.79 -1.75 5.02
N ARG A 29 7.53 -1.57 6.31
CA ARG A 29 7.25 -2.70 7.19
C ARG A 29 6.01 -3.43 6.68
N SER A 30 6.18 -4.70 6.34
CA SER A 30 5.08 -5.61 6.09
C SER A 30 4.43 -6.00 7.42
N LEU A 31 3.11 -6.05 7.44
CA LEU A 31 2.30 -6.40 8.59
C LEU A 31 1.47 -7.64 8.23
N PRO A 32 1.87 -8.83 8.69
CA PRO A 32 1.05 -10.02 8.54
C PRO A 32 -0.19 -9.92 9.43
N ILE A 33 -1.35 -10.25 8.86
CA ILE A 33 -2.64 -10.27 9.54
C ILE A 33 -3.39 -11.57 9.24
N THR A 34 -4.26 -11.97 10.16
CA THR A 34 -5.18 -13.11 9.96
C THR A 34 -6.60 -12.56 9.89
N LEU A 35 -7.21 -12.64 8.70
CA LEU A 35 -8.58 -12.19 8.48
C LEU A 35 -9.57 -13.21 9.02
N SER A 36 -9.31 -14.51 8.83
CA SER A 36 -10.19 -15.57 9.36
C SER A 36 -9.36 -16.80 9.69
N GLN A 37 -9.77 -17.55 10.72
CA GLN A 37 -9.18 -18.84 11.06
C GLN A 37 -9.90 -20.01 10.37
N GLN A 38 -11.19 -19.85 10.01
CA GLN A 38 -12.02 -20.90 9.42
C GLN A 38 -13.03 -20.31 8.41
N PRO A 39 -12.74 -20.33 7.09
CA PRO A 39 -11.51 -20.84 6.47
C PRO A 39 -10.29 -19.97 6.83
N LEU A 40 -9.08 -20.53 6.76
CA LEU A 40 -7.87 -19.76 6.99
C LEU A 40 -7.70 -18.72 5.88
N ILE A 41 -7.69 -17.44 6.24
CA ILE A 41 -7.43 -16.32 5.34
C ILE A 41 -6.32 -15.47 5.99
N GLN A 42 -5.16 -15.45 5.35
CA GLN A 42 -4.00 -14.68 5.78
C GLN A 42 -3.73 -13.58 4.78
N ALA A 43 -3.31 -12.43 5.26
CA ALA A 43 -2.88 -11.35 4.41
C ALA A 43 -1.60 -10.68 4.92
N VAL A 44 -0.89 -10.03 4.02
CA VAL A 44 0.25 -9.17 4.35
C VAL A 44 -0.11 -7.76 3.87
N LEU A 45 -0.14 -6.82 4.79
CA LEU A 45 -0.30 -5.40 4.48
C LEU A 45 1.07 -4.75 4.36
N TYR A 46 1.23 -3.84 3.42
CA TYR A 46 2.42 -3.02 3.29
C TYR A 46 2.07 -1.71 2.55
N LEU A 47 2.90 -0.68 2.65
CA LEU A 47 2.77 0.56 1.88
C LEU A 47 3.59 0.55 0.59
N ASP A 48 2.94 0.82 -0.53
CA ASP A 48 3.61 1.31 -1.73
C ASP A 48 3.35 2.81 -1.83
N LYS A 49 4.37 3.62 -1.55
CA LYS A 49 4.24 5.08 -1.38
C LYS A 49 3.16 5.40 -0.34
N ASP A 50 2.12 6.11 -0.74
CA ASP A 50 0.97 6.55 0.06
C ASP A 50 -0.24 5.60 -0.06
N VAL A 51 -0.04 4.39 -0.57
CA VAL A 51 -1.11 3.41 -0.77
C VAL A 51 -0.86 2.18 0.09
N VAL A 52 -1.88 1.79 0.86
CA VAL A 52 -1.92 0.49 1.53
C VAL A 52 -2.16 -0.58 0.48
N MET A 53 -1.25 -1.52 0.40
CA MET A 53 -1.32 -2.71 -0.43
C MET A 53 -1.63 -3.91 0.46
N ALA A 54 -2.34 -4.89 -0.10
CA ALA A 54 -2.58 -6.18 0.53
C ALA A 54 -2.29 -7.33 -0.43
N GLU A 55 -1.55 -8.32 0.06
CA GLU A 55 -1.43 -9.64 -0.55
C GLU A 55 -2.23 -10.62 0.31
N VAL A 56 -3.22 -11.31 -0.26
CA VAL A 56 -4.08 -12.25 0.48
C VAL A 56 -3.87 -13.66 -0.03
N ASN A 57 -3.51 -14.60 0.85
CA ASN A 57 -3.22 -15.99 0.51
C ASN A 57 -2.27 -16.13 -0.71
N ASP A 58 -1.16 -15.38 -0.71
CA ASP A 58 -0.16 -15.35 -1.79
C ASP A 58 -0.69 -14.88 -3.16
N ALA A 59 -1.86 -14.24 -3.20
CA ALA A 59 -2.38 -13.62 -4.42
C ALA A 59 -1.56 -12.37 -4.80
N ALA A 60 -1.74 -11.91 -6.04
CA ALA A 60 -1.14 -10.67 -6.51
C ALA A 60 -1.53 -9.48 -5.61
N PRO A 61 -0.61 -8.54 -5.33
CA PRO A 61 -0.89 -7.40 -4.48
C PRO A 61 -2.01 -6.54 -5.03
N GLN A 62 -2.84 -6.01 -4.12
CA GLN A 62 -3.97 -5.16 -4.48
C GLN A 62 -3.94 -3.87 -3.65
N ALA A 63 -4.27 -2.76 -4.30
CA ALA A 63 -4.47 -1.50 -3.61
C ALA A 63 -5.73 -1.57 -2.73
N VAL A 64 -5.57 -1.23 -1.46
CA VAL A 64 -6.62 -1.22 -0.45
C VAL A 64 -7.18 0.19 -0.31
N MET A 65 -6.31 1.16 0.02
CA MET A 65 -6.67 2.58 0.07
C MET A 65 -5.44 3.49 0.03
N GLY A 66 -5.62 4.72 -0.44
CA GLY A 66 -4.64 5.80 -0.23
C GLY A 66 -4.74 6.37 1.18
N ILE A 67 -3.60 6.76 1.76
CA ILE A 67 -3.48 7.22 3.16
C ILE A 67 -2.65 8.49 3.30
N ASP A 68 -2.83 9.20 4.40
CA ASP A 68 -1.91 10.26 4.82
C ASP A 68 -0.67 9.62 5.49
N LEU A 69 0.50 9.79 4.86
CA LEU A 69 1.76 9.22 5.36
C LEU A 69 2.20 9.79 6.71
N ARG A 70 1.91 11.06 6.98
CA ARG A 70 2.22 11.67 8.27
C ARG A 70 1.36 11.03 9.35
N LEU A 71 0.07 10.84 9.07
CA LEU A 71 -0.85 10.19 9.99
C LEU A 71 -0.39 8.75 10.32
N TYR A 72 0.05 8.00 9.31
CA TYR A 72 0.63 6.67 9.50
C TYR A 72 1.87 6.67 10.39
N GLN A 73 2.78 7.62 10.19
CA GLN A 73 4.02 7.71 10.97
C GLN A 73 3.76 8.10 12.44
N GLU A 74 2.88 9.07 12.67
CA GLU A 74 2.57 9.59 14.01
C GLU A 74 1.71 8.62 14.83
N HIS A 75 0.90 7.79 14.17
CA HIS A 75 -0.08 6.89 14.80
C HIS A 75 0.13 5.42 14.44
N TYR A 76 1.37 5.02 14.08
CA TYR A 76 1.67 3.66 13.61
C TYR A 76 1.09 2.54 14.48
N ALA A 77 1.14 2.72 15.81
CA ALA A 77 0.71 1.72 16.77
C ALA A 77 -0.80 1.39 16.71
N ASP A 78 -1.62 2.33 16.25
CA ASP A 78 -3.07 2.18 16.18
C ASP A 78 -3.65 2.50 14.80
N PHE A 79 -2.78 2.66 13.80
CA PHE A 79 -3.15 2.98 12.43
C PHE A 79 -3.93 1.85 11.77
N PHE A 80 -3.47 0.61 11.96
CA PHE A 80 -4.16 -0.59 11.52
C PHE A 80 -4.75 -1.32 12.71
N ARG A 81 -6.01 -1.74 12.59
CA ARG A 81 -6.66 -2.64 13.54
C ARG A 81 -7.43 -3.72 12.80
N LEU A 82 -7.69 -4.81 13.50
CA LEU A 82 -8.58 -5.88 13.07
C LEU A 82 -9.72 -5.96 14.07
N GLN A 83 -10.93 -6.10 13.55
CA GLN A 83 -12.13 -6.35 14.34
C GLN A 83 -13.06 -7.26 13.52
N ASP A 84 -13.99 -7.96 14.17
CA ASP A 84 -15.09 -8.66 13.50
C ASP A 84 -16.39 -8.04 14.00
N SER A 85 -16.77 -6.94 13.35
CA SER A 85 -17.86 -6.07 13.77
C SER A 85 -19.25 -6.63 13.43
N ASN A 86 -19.33 -7.42 12.36
CA ASN A 86 -20.57 -8.03 11.91
C ASN A 86 -20.76 -9.47 12.41
N HIS A 87 -19.75 -10.04 13.08
CA HIS A 87 -19.73 -11.40 13.64
C HIS A 87 -19.86 -12.49 12.58
N ASP A 88 -19.31 -12.29 11.38
CA ASP A 88 -19.30 -13.29 10.30
C ASP A 88 -18.07 -14.21 10.30
N GLY A 89 -17.14 -14.00 11.25
CA GLY A 89 -15.91 -14.78 11.39
C GLY A 89 -14.76 -14.30 10.50
N VAL A 90 -14.94 -13.21 9.74
CA VAL A 90 -13.91 -12.55 8.94
C VAL A 90 -13.66 -11.15 9.50
N ASN A 91 -12.46 -10.94 10.03
CA ASN A 91 -12.05 -9.63 10.50
C ASN A 91 -12.08 -8.60 9.37
N GLU A 92 -12.66 -7.43 9.64
CA GLU A 92 -12.46 -6.23 8.86
C GLU A 92 -11.09 -5.60 9.14
N LEU A 93 -10.55 -4.94 8.12
CA LEU A 93 -9.39 -4.08 8.25
C LEU A 93 -9.85 -2.66 8.58
N VAL A 94 -9.43 -2.16 9.73
CA VAL A 94 -9.75 -0.81 10.20
C VAL A 94 -8.52 0.07 10.03
N ILE A 95 -8.67 1.19 9.33
CA ILE A 95 -7.58 2.10 9.00
C ILE A 95 -7.88 3.49 9.54
N LEU A 96 -6.95 4.05 10.31
CA LEU A 96 -7.04 5.42 10.82
C LEU A 96 -7.03 6.41 9.64
N SER A 97 -8.09 7.20 9.53
CA SER A 97 -8.32 8.11 8.41
C SER A 97 -8.11 9.58 8.77
N SER A 98 -8.40 9.96 10.02
CA SER A 98 -8.13 11.30 10.52
C SER A 98 -8.06 11.32 12.04
N VAL A 99 -7.42 12.36 12.58
CA VAL A 99 -7.33 12.61 14.01
C VAL A 99 -7.73 14.06 14.28
N GLY A 100 -8.60 14.26 15.28
CA GLY A 100 -9.04 15.58 15.72
C GLY A 100 -7.95 16.39 16.41
N PHE A 101 -8.26 17.65 16.70
CA PHE A 101 -7.33 18.56 17.38
C PHE A 101 -6.96 18.02 18.77
N GLY A 102 -5.66 17.95 19.07
CA GLY A 102 -5.15 17.39 20.32
C GLY A 102 -5.06 15.86 20.34
N GLY A 103 -5.22 15.19 19.20
CA GLY A 103 -5.04 13.73 19.09
C GLY A 103 -6.33 12.92 19.21
N MET A 104 -7.48 13.57 19.40
CA MET A 104 -8.80 12.97 19.57
C MET A 104 -9.89 13.88 18.98
N PRO A 105 -11.02 13.34 18.47
CA PRO A 105 -11.28 11.91 18.30
C PRO A 105 -10.50 11.31 17.13
N LYS A 106 -10.28 10.00 17.16
CA LYS A 106 -9.65 9.25 16.07
C LYS A 106 -10.74 8.66 15.20
N CYS A 107 -10.73 8.95 13.91
CA CYS A 107 -11.73 8.49 12.96
C CYS A 107 -11.16 7.40 12.05
N TYR A 108 -11.88 6.30 11.96
CA TYR A 108 -11.47 5.08 11.29
C TYR A 108 -12.39 4.77 10.11
N ARG A 109 -11.78 4.22 9.07
CA ARG A 109 -12.49 3.58 7.96
C ARG A 109 -12.43 2.07 8.12
N VAL A 110 -13.54 1.41 7.85
CA VAL A 110 -13.69 -0.04 7.98
C VAL A 110 -13.76 -0.65 6.58
N LEU A 111 -12.87 -1.60 6.31
CA LEU A 111 -12.77 -2.29 5.04
C LEU A 111 -13.07 -3.77 5.20
N HIS A 112 -14.09 -4.23 4.50
CA HIS A 112 -14.55 -5.60 4.51
C HIS A 112 -13.83 -6.42 3.45
N TYR A 113 -13.29 -7.57 3.81
CA TYR A 113 -12.71 -8.49 2.83
C TYR A 113 -13.80 -9.34 2.17
N ASN A 114 -13.91 -9.27 0.84
CA ASN A 114 -14.80 -10.12 0.07
C ASN A 114 -14.04 -11.37 -0.41
N PRO A 115 -14.27 -12.56 0.17
CA PRO A 115 -13.51 -13.77 -0.19
C PRO A 115 -13.81 -14.26 -1.61
N ARG A 116 -14.96 -13.90 -2.20
CA ARG A 116 -15.31 -14.29 -3.58
C ARG A 116 -14.54 -13.47 -4.62
N LEU A 117 -14.28 -12.21 -4.30
CA LEU A 117 -13.56 -11.29 -5.19
C LEU A 117 -12.09 -11.13 -4.82
N GLN A 118 -11.70 -11.69 -3.67
CA GLN A 118 -10.37 -11.56 -3.08
C GLN A 118 -9.92 -10.10 -2.95
N GLN A 119 -10.82 -9.22 -2.49
CA GLN A 119 -10.64 -7.78 -2.47
C GLN A 119 -11.20 -7.17 -1.19
N PHE A 120 -10.50 -6.16 -0.67
CA PHE A 120 -11.06 -5.28 0.36
C PHE A 120 -12.06 -4.28 -0.25
N ARG A 121 -13.14 -4.01 0.47
CA ARG A 121 -14.16 -3.04 0.09
C ARG A 121 -14.38 -2.05 1.20
N ASP A 122 -14.27 -0.78 0.86
CA ASP A 122 -14.65 0.31 1.74
C ASP A 122 -16.16 0.39 1.90
N VAL A 123 -16.63 0.30 3.15
CA VAL A 123 -18.03 0.53 3.50
C VAL A 123 -18.09 1.80 4.32
N LEU A 124 -18.27 2.94 3.63
CA LEU A 124 -18.29 4.27 4.27
C LEU A 124 -19.32 4.40 5.41
N ALA A 125 -20.41 3.63 5.35
CA ALA A 125 -21.44 3.61 6.39
C ALA A 125 -20.93 3.06 7.73
N ASP A 126 -19.84 2.28 7.72
CA ASP A 126 -19.27 1.63 8.89
C ASP A 126 -18.09 2.43 9.48
N ALA A 127 -17.76 3.58 8.87
CA ALA A 127 -16.76 4.49 9.42
C ALA A 127 -17.22 5.07 10.77
N TYR A 128 -16.30 5.19 11.72
CA TYR A 128 -16.62 5.66 13.07
C TYR A 128 -15.50 6.50 13.66
N CYS A 129 -15.80 7.29 14.70
CA CYS A 129 -14.80 8.02 15.47
C CYS A 129 -14.92 7.67 16.97
N GLU A 130 -13.78 7.56 17.65
CA GLU A 130 -13.66 7.30 19.09
C GLU A 130 -12.77 8.32 19.81
#